data_AF-A0A5J4DZ18-F1
#
_entry.id   AF-A0A5J4DZ18-F1
#
_cell.length_a   1.000
_cell.length_b   1.000
_cell.length_c   1.000
_cell.angle_alpha   90.00
_cell.angle_beta   90.00
_cell.angle_gamma   90.00
#
_symmetry.space_group_name_H-M   'P 1'
#
loop_
_entity.id
_entity.type
_entity.pdbx_description
1 polymer ?
#
loop_
_entity_poly.entity_id
_entity_poly.type
_entity_poly.pdbx_seq_one_letter_code
_entity_poly.pdbx_strand_id
1 'polypeptide(L)' 'MRSKSAILVILLSAAVAVLSGCKAEEQGRPTTYEKGVYGGKADKKLTGEQVRSLRHRGGLQRQ' A
#
# COMPACT_ATOMS: atom_id res chain seq x y z
N MET A 1 -22.57 9.51 38.08
CA MET A 1 -22.71 9.10 36.66
C MET A 1 -21.72 9.79 35.71
N ARG A 2 -21.28 11.03 35.96
CA ARG A 2 -20.35 11.78 35.06
C ARG A 2 -18.95 11.17 34.86
N SER A 3 -18.36 10.57 35.90
CA SER A 3 -16.99 10.02 35.83
C SER A 3 -16.88 8.73 35.00
N LYS A 4 -17.85 7.81 35.12
CA LYS A 4 -17.84 6.55 34.36
C LYS A 4 -17.96 6.78 32.86
N SER A 5 -18.78 7.74 32.44
CA SER A 5 -18.91 8.13 31.03
C SER A 5 -17.64 8.79 30.48
N ALA A 6 -16.94 9.60 31.28
CA ALA A 6 -15.66 10.19 30.87
C ALA A 6 -14.57 9.13 30.68
N ILE A 7 -14.48 8.16 31.60
CA ILE A 7 -13.54 7.04 31.49
C ILE A 7 -13.83 6.19 30.25
N LEU A 8 -15.11 5.91 29.97
CA LEU A 8 -15.51 5.15 28.80
C LEU A 8 -15.10 5.86 27.50
N VAL A 9 -15.31 7.18 27.41
CA VAL A 9 -14.94 7.98 26.22
C VAL A 9 -13.42 7.96 26.00
N ILE A 10 -12.63 8.06 27.07
CA ILE A 10 -11.15 8.00 27.00
C ILE A 10 -10.69 6.62 26.53
N LEU A 11 -11.28 5.55 27.05
CA LEU A 11 -10.93 4.19 26.62
C LEU A 11 -11.30 3.96 25.16
N LEU A 12 -12.45 4.46 24.72
CA LEU A 12 -12.89 4.32 23.34
C LEU A 12 -11.99 5.08 22.36
N SER A 13 -11.60 6.31 22.70
CA SER A 13 -10.71 7.11 21.85
C SER A 13 -9.29 6.53 21.78
N ALA A 14 -8.77 6.01 22.90
CA ALA A 14 -7.50 5.29 22.92
C ALA A 14 -7.54 4.02 22.05
N ALA A 15 -8.64 3.26 22.11
CA ALA A 15 -8.83 2.09 21.25
C ALA A 15 -8.85 2.48 19.76
N VAL A 16 -9.58 3.54 19.38
CA VAL A 16 -9.62 4.00 17.98
C VAL A 16 -8.23 4.45 17.49
N ALA A 17 -7.44 5.11 18.33
CA ALA A 17 -6.08 5.51 17.95
C ALA A 17 -5.18 4.28 17.69
N VAL A 18 -5.27 3.23 18.51
CA VAL A 18 -4.49 1.99 18.34
C VAL A 18 -4.98 1.17 17.14
N LEU A 19 -6.28 1.15 16.86
CA LEU A 19 -6.86 0.43 15.72
C LEU A 19 -6.80 1.21 14.40
N SER A 20 -6.46 2.50 14.42
CA SER A 20 -6.31 3.28 13.20
C SER A 20 -5.08 2.80 12.42
N GLY A 21 -5.29 1.97 11.39
CA GLY A 21 -4.27 1.49 10.46
C GLY A 21 -3.75 2.58 9.52
N CYS A 22 -3.54 3.80 10.03
CA CYS A 22 -3.02 4.93 9.29
C CYS A 22 -1.54 4.67 8.94
N LYS A 23 -1.31 3.96 7.83
CA LYS A 23 0.02 3.81 7.24
C LYS A 23 0.48 5.16 6.76
N ALA A 24 1.42 5.76 7.46
CA ALA A 24 1.99 7.06 7.13
C ALA A 24 2.56 7.07 5.70
N GLU A 25 3.03 5.92 5.21
CA GLU A 25 3.58 5.72 3.86
C GLU A 25 2.53 5.83 2.75
N GLU A 26 1.25 5.59 3.08
CA GLU A 26 0.13 5.68 2.14
C GLU A 26 -0.51 7.08 2.16
N GLN A 27 -0.16 7.92 3.13
CA GLN A 27 -0.63 9.30 3.19
C GLN A 27 0.06 10.13 2.10
N GLY A 28 -0.74 10.88 1.33
CA GLY A 28 -0.22 11.72 0.23
C GLY A 28 0.09 10.96 -1.07
N ARG A 29 -0.25 9.66 -1.15
CA ARG A 29 -0.19 8.92 -2.41
C ARG A 29 -1.23 9.48 -3.38
N PRO A 30 -0.85 9.89 -4.61
CA PRO A 30 -1.81 10.37 -5.59
C PRO A 30 -2.90 9.33 -5.86
N THR A 31 -4.16 9.73 -5.74
CA THR A 31 -5.32 8.89 -6.10
C THR A 31 -5.85 9.22 -7.49
N THR A 32 -5.42 10.35 -8.05
CA THR A 32 -5.70 10.79 -9.39
C THR A 32 -4.43 10.69 -10.22
N TYR A 33 -4.55 10.05 -11.37
CA TYR A 33 -3.47 9.88 -12.34
C TYR A 33 -3.97 10.37 -13.68
N GLU A 34 -3.12 11.08 -14.42
CA GLU A 34 -3.41 11.42 -15.80
C GLU A 34 -3.43 10.14 -16.64
N LYS A 35 -4.46 10.00 -17.47
CA LYS A 35 -4.63 8.80 -18.29
C LYS A 35 -3.45 8.67 -19.26
N GLY A 36 -2.80 7.51 -19.23
CA GLY A 36 -1.64 7.23 -20.09
C GLY A 36 -0.31 7.77 -19.54
N VAL A 37 -0.31 8.44 -18.38
CA VAL A 37 0.91 8.90 -17.71
C VAL A 37 1.17 8.02 -16.50
N TYR A 38 2.29 7.32 -16.50
CA TYR A 38 2.75 6.57 -15.34
C TYR A 38 3.65 7.46 -14.48
N GLY A 39 3.19 7.83 -13.28
CA GLY A 39 3.90 8.75 -12.37
C GLY A 39 5.07 8.12 -11.61
N GLY A 40 5.46 6.88 -11.94
CA GLY A 40 6.60 6.20 -11.33
C GLY A 40 7.94 6.59 -11.96
N LYS A 41 9.03 6.16 -11.34
CA LYS A 41 10.36 6.21 -11.98
C LYS A 41 10.34 5.32 -13.22
N ALA A 42 11.10 5.71 -14.23
CA ALA A 42 11.29 4.86 -15.41
C ALA A 42 11.88 3.50 -15.00
N ASP A 43 11.33 2.44 -15.57
CA ASP A 43 11.83 1.10 -15.34
C ASP A 43 13.27 0.95 -15.87
N LYS A 44 14.05 0.10 -15.19
CA LYS A 44 15.37 -0.28 -15.69
C LYS A 44 15.19 -1.21 -16.88
N LYS A 45 15.99 -1.01 -17.94
CA LYS A 45 16.06 -1.97 -19.04
C LYS A 45 16.51 -3.33 -18.53
N LEU A 46 15.82 -4.38 -18.96
CA LEU A 46 16.19 -5.75 -18.64
C LEU A 46 17.45 -6.16 -19.39
N THR A 47 18.31 -6.92 -18.72
CA THR A 47 19.43 -7.60 -19.39
C THR A 47 18.92 -8.79 -20.20
N GLY A 48 19.72 -9.25 -21.18
CA GLY A 48 19.36 -10.44 -21.96
C GLY A 48 19.15 -11.69 -21.11
N GLU A 49 19.88 -11.83 -20.00
CA GLU A 49 19.72 -12.92 -19.06
C GLU A 49 18.39 -12.83 -18.30
N GLN A 50 18.04 -11.64 -17.81
CA GLN A 50 16.76 -11.41 -17.14
C GLN A 50 15.58 -11.72 -18.06
N VAL A 51 15.66 -11.32 -19.34
CA VAL A 51 14.64 -11.65 -20.35
C VAL A 51 14.51 -13.17 -20.54
N ARG A 52 15.63 -13.90 -20.63
CA ARG A 52 15.60 -15.38 -20.76
C ARG A 52 14.94 -16.03 -19.55
N SER A 53 15.32 -15.62 -18.33
CA SER A 53 14.73 -16.13 -17.09
C SER A 53 13.22 -15.87 -17.02
N LEU A 54 12.79 -14.65 -17.36
CA LEU A 54 11.37 -14.28 -17.40
C LEU A 54 10.57 -15.14 -18.38
N ARG A 55 11.09 -15.38 -19.59
CA ARG A 55 10.45 -16.23 -20.60
C ARG A 55 10.30 -17.68 -20.12
N HIS A 56 11.33 -18.23 -19.48
CA HIS A 56 11.28 -19.58 -18.92
C HIS A 56 10.17 -19.69 -17.87
N ARG A 57 10.11 -18.77 -16.89
CA ARG A 57 9.04 -18.74 -15.88
C ARG A 57 7.65 -18.63 -16.49
N GLY A 58 7.47 -17.73 -17.46
CA GLY A 58 6.18 -17.56 -18.15
C GLY A 58 5.76 -18.81 -18.95
N GLY A 59 6.72 -19.62 -19.41
CA GLY A 59 6.44 -20.90 -20.07
C GLY A 59 5.89 -21.96 -19.10
N LEU A 60 6.29 -21.92 -17.83
CA LEU A 60 5.78 -22.82 -16.79
C LEU A 60 4.36 -22.44 -16.35
N GLN A 61 4.03 -21.15 -16.34
CA GLN A 61 2.73 -20.64 -15.88
C GLN A 61 1.59 -20.82 -16.89
N ARG A 62 1.90 -21.12 -18.16
CA ARG A 62 0.90 -21.35 -19.22
C ARG A 62 0.51 -22.83 -19.38
N GLN A 63 1.10 -23.72 -18.59
CA GLN A 63 0.77 -25.14 -18.54
C GLN A 63 -0.36 -25.37 -17.55
#